data_AF-A0A9D6U985-F1
#
_entry.id   AF-A0A9D6U985-F1
#
_cell.length_a   1.000
_cell.length_b   1.000
_cell.length_c   1.000
_cell.angle_alpha   90.00
_cell.angle_beta   90.00
_cell.angle_gamma   90.00
#
_symmetry.space_group_name_H-M   'P 1'
#
loop_
_entity.id
_entity.type
_entity.pdbx_description
1 polymer ?
#
loop_
_entity_poly.entity_id
_entity_poly.type
_entity_poly.pdbx_seq_one_letter_code
_entity_poly.pdbx_strand_id
1 'polypeptide(L)' 'MQLFNVCSKKVYEKNGERKIKWMKAGLLKIADSGKIFLSFFHLPDVEYHLFEHEPKKEEVIQLDE' A
#
# COMPACT_ATOMS: atom_id res chain seq x y z
N MET A 1 1.13 -3.71 -19.89
CA MET A 1 1.57 -2.93 -18.71
C MET A 1 0.41 -2.08 -18.22
N GLN A 2 0.14 -2.07 -16.90
CA GLN A 2 -0.92 -1.24 -16.30
C GLN A 2 -0.34 -0.31 -15.23
N LEU A 3 -0.89 0.90 -15.11
CA LEU A 3 -0.47 1.93 -14.15
C LEU A 3 -1.67 2.43 -13.34
N PHE A 4 -1.50 2.54 -12.03
CA PHE A 4 -2.51 3.04 -11.10
C PHE A 4 -1.94 4.23 -10.32
N ASN A 5 -2.79 5.23 -10.04
CA ASN A 5 -2.45 6.28 -9.09
C ASN A 5 -2.66 5.73 -7.68
N VAL A 6 -1.64 5.83 -6.84
CA VAL A 6 -1.76 5.56 -5.40
C VAL A 6 -2.10 6.85 -4.70
N CYS A 7 -3.18 6.86 -3.92
CA CYS A 7 -3.67 8.04 -3.22
C CYS A 7 -3.66 7.83 -1.71
N SER A 8 -3.20 8.85 -0.98
CA SER A 8 -3.38 8.94 0.47
C SER A 8 -4.74 9.55 0.79
N LYS A 9 -5.41 9.02 1.82
CA LYS A 9 -6.67 9.54 2.34
C LYS A 9 -6.39 10.46 3.51
N LYS A 10 -6.81 11.72 3.42
CA LYS A 10 -6.84 12.64 4.55
C LYS A 10 -8.29 12.93 4.94
N VAL A 11 -8.65 12.58 6.16
CA VAL A 11 -9.93 12.94 6.77
C VAL A 11 -9.70 14.18 7.62
N TYR A 12 -10.55 15.19 7.49
CA TYR A 12 -10.43 16.44 8.23
C TYR A 12 -11.80 17.05 8.48
N GLU A 13 -11.91 17.88 9.52
CA GLU A 13 -13.11 18.66 9.80
C GLU A 13 -12.95 20.06 9.23
N LYS A 14 -14.00 20.56 8.57
CA LYS A 14 -14.05 21.94 8.08
C LYS A 14 -15.46 22.46 8.21
N ASN A 15 -15.64 23.50 9.03
CA ASN A 15 -16.93 24.13 9.32
C ASN A 15 -17.96 23.14 9.92
N GLY A 16 -17.53 22.29 10.86
CA GLY A 16 -18.39 21.28 11.49
C GLY A 16 -18.71 20.06 10.61
N GLU A 17 -18.24 20.02 9.37
CA GLU A 17 -18.42 18.88 8.47
C GLU A 17 -17.15 18.04 8.37
N ARG A 18 -17.32 16.71 8.44
CA ARG A 18 -16.25 15.74 8.16
C ARG A 18 -16.05 15.58 6.65
N LYS A 19 -14.88 15.97 6.15
CA LYS A 19 -14.50 15.89 4.74
C LYS A 19 -13.38 14.90 4.50
N ILE A 20 -13.33 14.37 3.27
CA ILE A 20 -12.29 13.46 2.80
C ILE A 20 -11.58 14.13 1.63
N LYS A 21 -10.25 14.16 1.67
CA LYS A 21 -9.40 14.57 0.55
C LYS A 21 -8.49 13.41 0.16
N TRP A 22 -8.53 13.04 -1.11
CA TRP A 22 -7.60 12.09 -1.71
C TRP A 22 -6.46 12.87 -2.38
N MET A 23 -5.22 12.49 -2.10
CA MET A 23 -4.04 13.15 -2.65
C MET A 23 -3.13 12.10 -3.25
N LYS A 24 -2.66 12.33 -4.48
CA LYS A 24 -1.73 11.40 -5.13
C LYS A 24 -0.44 11.31 -4.30
N ALA A 25 -0.05 10.08 -4.01
CA ALA A 25 1.12 9.73 -3.23
C ALA A 25 2.18 9.01 -4.06
N GLY A 26 1.77 8.35 -5.16
CA GLY A 26 2.68 7.56 -5.98
C GLY A 26 1.99 6.87 -7.16
N LEU A 27 2.71 5.93 -7.77
CA LEU A 27 2.26 5.10 -8.87
C LEU A 27 2.49 3.62 -8.57
N LEU A 28 1.51 2.79 -8.90
CA LEU A 28 1.64 1.34 -8.89
C LEU A 28 1.69 0.85 -10.34
N LYS A 29 2.71 0.06 -10.67
CA LYS A 29 2.98 -0.48 -11.99
C LYS A 29 2.84 -2.00 -11.95
N ILE A 30 1.99 -2.55 -12.83
CA ILE A 30 1.92 -3.98 -13.10
C ILE A 30 2.60 -4.23 -14.45
N ALA A 31 3.76 -4.88 -14.38
CA ALA A 31 4.51 -5.26 -15.57
C ALA A 31 3.84 -6.42 -16.30
N ASP A 32 4.17 -6.64 -17.58
CA ASP A 32 3.59 -7.74 -18.37
C ASP A 32 3.93 -9.13 -17.79
N SER A 33 5.03 -9.22 -17.04
CA SER A 33 5.41 -10.42 -16.27
C SER A 33 4.52 -10.71 -15.05
N GLY A 34 3.57 -9.83 -14.72
CA GLY A 34 2.76 -9.92 -13.50
C GLY A 34 3.40 -9.32 -12.24
N LYS A 35 4.70 -8.98 -12.29
CA LYS A 35 5.38 -8.29 -11.18
C LYS A 35 4.76 -6.92 -10.90
N ILE A 36 4.62 -6.59 -9.61
CA ILE A 36 4.00 -5.36 -9.13
C ILE A 36 5.06 -4.48 -8.49
N PHE A 37 5.09 -3.21 -8.88
CA PHE A 37 6.02 -2.22 -8.37
C PHE A 37 5.28 -0.98 -7.88
N LEU A 38 5.80 -0.33 -6.85
CA LEU A 38 5.26 0.90 -6.28
C LEU A 38 6.38 1.94 -6.20
N SER A 39 6.08 3.17 -6.61
CA SER A 39 6.99 4.31 -6.46
C SER A 39 6.24 5.46 -5.80
N PHE A 40 6.84 6.08 -4.80
CA PHE A 40 6.23 7.23 -4.10
C PHE A 40 6.82 8.54 -4.59
N PHE A 41 5.98 9.58 -4.75
CA PHE A 41 6.44 10.89 -5.22
C PHE A 41 7.35 11.63 -4.24
N HIS A 42 7.28 11.29 -2.95
CA HIS A 42 8.18 11.85 -1.94
C HIS A 42 9.51 11.09 -1.81
N LEU A 43 9.64 9.93 -2.49
CA LEU A 43 10.84 9.10 -2.56
C LEU A 43 11.10 8.72 -4.04
N PRO A 44 11.46 9.68 -4.90
CA PRO A 44 11.49 9.48 -6.35
C PRO A 44 12.51 8.42 -6.80
N ASP A 45 13.58 8.19 -6.02
CA ASP A 45 14.65 7.26 -6.35
C ASP A 45 14.45 5.85 -5.76
N VAL A 46 13.28 5.58 -5.18
CA VAL A 46 12.97 4.29 -4.55
C VAL A 46 11.79 3.62 -5.25
N GLU A 47 12.02 2.39 -5.70
CA GLU A 47 10.99 1.50 -6.22
C GLU A 47 10.85 0.28 -5.32
N TYR A 48 9.61 0.00 -4.90
CA TYR A 48 9.27 -1.13 -4.05
C TYR A 48 8.70 -2.25 -4.91
N HIS A 49 9.22 -3.46 -4.77
CA HIS A 49 8.63 -4.67 -5.35
C HIS A 49 7.59 -5.26 -4.38
N LEU A 50 6.36 -5.42 -4.86
CA LEU A 50 5.23 -5.93 -4.06
C LEU A 50 4.99 -7.40 -4.40
N PHE A 51 4.84 -8.21 -3.36
CA PHE A 51 4.47 -9.61 -3.44
C PHE A 51 3.50 -9.94 -2.30
N GLU A 52 2.86 -11.10 -2.39
CA GLU A 52 1.86 -11.52 -1.41
C GLU A 52 2.51 -11.73 -0.03
N HIS A 53 1.82 -11.27 1.01
CA HIS A 53 2.28 -11.49 2.38
C HIS A 53 1.96 -12.94 2.78
N GLU A 54 2.98 -13.69 3.19
CA GLU A 54 2.78 -15.03 3.77
C GLU A 54 2.30 -14.89 5.22
N PRO A 55 1.09 -15.37 5.58
CA PRO A 55 0.63 -15.35 6.95
C PRO A 55 1.53 -16.26 7.79
N LYS A 56 2.07 -15.73 8.90
CA LYS A 56 2.78 -16.55 9.88
C LYS A 56 1.84 -17.64 10.40
N LYS A 57 2.22 -18.91 10.24
CA LYS A 57 1.58 -20.01 10.98
C LYS A 57 1.82 -19.76 12.47
N GLU A 58 0.75 -19.66 13.25
CA GLU A 58 0.85 -19.71 14.71
C GLU A 58 1.43 -21.09 15.07
N GLU A 59 2.65 -21.12 15.58
CA GLU A 59 3.21 -22.32 16.19
C GLU A 59 2.47 -22.54 17.51
N VAL A 60 1.50 -23.46 17.50
CA VAL A 60 0.86 -23.94 18.73
C VAL A 60 1.91 -24.70 19.51
N ILE A 61 2.53 -24.04 20.48
CA ILE A 61 3.40 -24.70 21.47
C ILE A 61 2.45 -25.49 22.38
N GLN A 62 2.34 -26.79 22.17
CA GLN A 62 1.73 -27.68 23.14
C GLN A 62 2.65 -27.73 24.36
N LEU A 63 2.19 -27.18 25.49
CA LEU A 63 2.79 -27.43 26.79
C LEU A 63 2.18 -28.74 27.28
N ASP A 64 2.98 -29.80 27.34
CA ASP A 64 2.59 -31.06 28.00
C ASP A 64 2.41 -30.79 29.51
N GLU A 65 1.25 -31.16 30.07
CA GLU A 65 0.92 -31.09 31.52
C GLU A 65 1.68 -32.14 32.35
#